data_AF-A0A1Z5IK88-F1
#
_entry.id   AF-A0A1Z5IK88-F1
#
_cell.length_a   1.000
_cell.length_b   1.000
_cell.length_c   1.000
_cell.angle_alpha   90.00
_cell.angle_beta   90.00
_cell.angle_gamma   90.00
#
_symmetry.space_group_name_H-M   'P 1'
#
loop_
_entity.id
_entity.type
_entity.pdbx_description
1 polymer ?
#
loop_
_entity_poly.entity_id
_entity_poly.type
_entity_poly.pdbx_seq_one_letter_code
_entity_poly.pdbx_strand_id
1 'polypeptide(L)'
;MKKALITGANRGIGLELTKRLAHKGLFVILGVRTEAHATRTKQTLVADGIDPDQIDHVLIDLNDADSIKKATGYVAEKHPDLDLLVNNAGIAGDMQKATLATTPAEYQATWNVNVLGTLQVIQQLVPVLKKHQSQIVNLSGPNFATPFYNPAAYRVSKIALNGLIQSIAIDFYNEKAPVEIYGIFPGGVTTDINNNRTGKFMKTVQEAGEQLMAIIFDGKDHNGDIVGADQKIISAVKFTM
;
A
#
# COMPACT_ATOMS: atom_id res chain seq x y z
N MET A 1 16.22 -11.71 9.38
CA MET A 1 14.75 -11.87 9.23
C MET A 1 14.28 -10.70 8.37
N LYS A 2 13.45 -10.94 7.34
CA LYS A 2 12.99 -9.82 6.50
C LYS A 2 12.03 -8.91 7.27
N LYS A 3 12.06 -7.60 7.04
CA LYS A 3 11.22 -6.61 7.71
C LYS A 3 10.25 -5.94 6.74
N ALA A 4 8.99 -5.81 7.15
CA ALA A 4 7.94 -5.18 6.37
C ALA A 4 7.25 -4.05 7.13
N LEU A 5 7.17 -2.85 6.55
CA LEU A 5 6.32 -1.76 7.01
C LEU A 5 5.04 -1.74 6.19
N ILE A 6 3.89 -1.77 6.86
CA ILE A 6 2.56 -1.71 6.22
C ILE A 6 1.83 -0.47 6.73
N THR A 7 1.50 0.48 5.85
CA THR A 7 0.66 1.63 6.23
C THR A 7 -0.82 1.25 6.24
N GLY A 8 -1.57 1.75 7.22
CA GLY A 8 -2.99 1.37 7.38
C GLY A 8 -3.17 -0.09 7.81
N ALA A 9 -2.26 -0.61 8.64
CA ALA A 9 -2.21 -2.02 9.04
C ALA A 9 -3.32 -2.48 10.00
N ASN A 10 -4.20 -1.58 10.46
CA ASN A 10 -5.14 -1.86 11.55
C ASN A 10 -6.49 -2.47 11.11
N ARG A 11 -6.77 -2.56 9.81
CA ARG A 11 -8.04 -3.08 9.27
C ARG A 11 -7.93 -3.46 7.80
N GLY A 12 -8.98 -4.10 7.28
CA GLY A 12 -9.12 -4.42 5.85
C GLY A 12 -7.94 -5.23 5.31
N ILE A 13 -7.50 -4.87 4.10
CA ILE A 13 -6.37 -5.53 3.41
C ILE A 13 -5.07 -5.38 4.19
N GLY A 14 -4.81 -4.20 4.80
CA GLY A 14 -3.57 -3.95 5.54
C GLY A 14 -3.39 -4.89 6.73
N LEU A 15 -4.45 -5.15 7.50
CA LEU A 15 -4.43 -6.11 8.61
C LEU A 15 -4.23 -7.55 8.13
N GLU A 16 -4.97 -7.95 7.10
CA GLU A 16 -4.85 -9.30 6.54
C GLU A 16 -3.44 -9.56 6.00
N LEU A 17 -2.87 -8.59 5.28
CA LEU A 17 -1.52 -8.71 4.75
C LEU A 17 -0.49 -8.76 5.87
N THR A 18 -0.66 -7.95 6.91
CA THR A 18 0.20 -7.98 8.11
C THR A 18 0.21 -9.37 8.75
N LYS A 19 -0.97 -9.99 8.96
CA LYS A 19 -1.07 -11.37 9.48
C LYS A 19 -0.29 -12.34 8.62
N ARG A 20 -0.49 -12.30 7.30
CA ARG A 20 0.15 -13.24 6.37
C ARG A 20 1.66 -13.06 6.28
N LEU A 21 2.14 -11.82 6.29
CA LEU A 21 3.58 -11.52 6.30
C LEU A 21 4.22 -12.01 7.61
N ALA A 22 3.55 -11.79 8.75
CA ALA A 22 4.03 -12.28 10.04
C ALA A 22 4.05 -13.82 10.09
N HIS A 23 2.99 -14.51 9.65
CA HIS A 23 2.97 -15.98 9.54
C HIS A 23 4.02 -16.54 8.57
N LYS A 24 4.44 -15.76 7.58
CA LYS A 24 5.55 -16.09 6.68
C LYS A 24 6.94 -15.86 7.32
N GLY A 25 6.99 -15.37 8.56
CA GLY A 25 8.22 -15.16 9.33
C GLY A 25 8.88 -13.80 9.13
N LEU A 26 8.16 -12.79 8.60
CA LEU A 26 8.68 -11.42 8.49
C LEU A 26 8.42 -10.64 9.77
N PHE A 27 9.39 -9.85 10.21
CA PHE A 27 9.16 -8.83 11.24
C PHE A 27 8.23 -7.76 10.66
N VAL A 28 7.10 -7.48 11.32
CA VAL A 28 6.09 -6.54 10.81
C VAL A 28 6.08 -5.26 11.63
N ILE A 29 6.12 -4.13 10.93
CA ILE A 29 6.01 -2.78 11.50
C ILE A 29 4.64 -2.24 11.08
N LEU A 30 3.79 -2.02 12.07
CA LEU A 30 2.41 -1.56 11.88
C LEU A 30 2.38 -0.04 11.73
N GLY A 31 2.15 0.47 10.53
CA GLY A 31 1.85 1.89 10.31
C GLY A 31 0.37 2.18 10.59
N VAL A 32 0.07 2.86 11.69
CA VAL A 32 -1.31 3.16 12.12
C VAL A 32 -1.44 4.58 12.64
N ARG A 33 -2.65 5.16 12.63
CA ARG A 33 -2.83 6.57 13.04
C ARG A 33 -2.82 6.82 14.55
N THR A 34 -3.14 5.81 15.36
CA THR A 34 -3.34 5.99 16.81
C THR A 34 -2.80 4.82 17.60
N GLU A 35 -2.39 5.07 18.85
CA GLU A 35 -1.94 4.03 19.78
C GLU A 35 -3.02 2.98 20.07
N ALA A 36 -4.28 3.39 20.11
CA ALA A 36 -5.41 2.47 20.26
C ALA A 36 -5.50 1.48 19.09
N HIS A 37 -5.27 1.96 17.85
CA HIS A 37 -5.20 1.07 16.69
C HIS A 37 -3.99 0.13 16.75
N ALA A 38 -2.82 0.62 17.19
CA ALA A 38 -1.63 -0.20 17.36
C ALA A 38 -1.88 -1.33 18.36
N THR A 39 -2.34 -0.97 19.56
CA THR A 39 -2.62 -1.90 20.66
C THR A 39 -3.59 -3.00 20.25
N ARG A 40 -4.73 -2.63 19.65
CA ARG A 40 -5.73 -3.60 19.17
C ARG A 40 -5.17 -4.51 18.08
N THR A 41 -4.37 -3.96 17.17
CA THR A 41 -3.77 -4.74 16.07
C THR A 41 -2.76 -5.74 16.62
N LYS A 42 -1.86 -5.32 17.52
CA LYS A 42 -0.92 -6.21 18.20
C LYS A 42 -1.64 -7.34 18.94
N GLN A 43 -2.67 -7.01 19.73
CA GLN A 43 -3.50 -8.02 20.40
C GLN A 43 -4.12 -9.02 19.41
N THR A 44 -4.61 -8.53 18.28
CA THR A 44 -5.19 -9.37 17.23
C THR A 44 -4.15 -10.33 16.65
N LEU A 45 -2.92 -9.86 16.39
CA LEU A 45 -1.83 -10.68 15.85
C LEU A 45 -1.34 -11.72 16.85
N VAL A 46 -1.18 -11.34 18.11
CA VAL A 46 -0.76 -12.26 19.18
C VAL A 46 -1.81 -13.35 19.41
N ALA A 47 -3.10 -12.98 19.40
CA ALA A 47 -4.19 -13.97 19.45
C ALA A 47 -4.24 -14.88 18.21
N ASP A 48 -3.69 -14.43 17.07
CA ASP A 48 -3.53 -15.19 15.83
C ASP A 48 -2.26 -16.09 15.85
N GLY A 49 -1.51 -16.13 16.96
CA GLY A 49 -0.32 -16.96 17.14
C GLY A 49 1.00 -16.32 16.71
N ILE A 50 1.03 -15.01 16.42
CA ILE A 50 2.26 -14.28 16.09
C ILE A 50 3.01 -13.92 17.37
N ASP A 51 4.34 -14.11 17.35
CA ASP A 51 5.23 -13.71 18.44
C ASP A 51 5.18 -12.17 18.64
N PRO A 52 4.88 -11.66 19.85
CA PRO A 52 4.96 -10.23 20.15
C PRO A 52 6.29 -9.58 19.76
N ASP A 53 7.41 -10.30 19.84
CA ASP A 53 8.75 -9.80 19.52
C ASP A 53 8.97 -9.64 18.00
N GLN A 54 8.05 -10.13 17.17
CA GLN A 54 8.03 -9.96 15.72
C GLN A 54 7.28 -8.70 15.28
N ILE A 55 6.67 -7.95 16.21
CA ILE A 55 5.73 -6.87 15.92
C ILE A 55 6.17 -5.54 16.52
N ASP A 56 6.50 -4.57 15.66
CA ASP A 56 6.64 -3.17 16.04
C ASP A 56 5.49 -2.32 15.49
N HIS A 57 5.35 -1.07 15.92
CA HIS A 57 4.40 -0.12 15.33
C HIS A 57 4.99 1.27 15.23
N VAL A 58 4.42 2.07 14.33
CA VAL A 58 4.72 3.49 14.21
C VAL A 58 3.43 4.27 13.97
N LEU A 59 3.34 5.44 14.61
CA LEU A 59 2.23 6.35 14.40
C LEU A 59 2.43 7.16 13.12
N ILE A 60 1.55 6.98 12.15
CA ILE A 60 1.63 7.67 10.86
C ILE A 60 0.26 8.07 10.33
N ASP A 61 0.09 9.37 10.09
CA ASP A 61 -1.02 9.95 9.33
C ASP A 61 -0.51 10.50 8.00
N LEU A 62 -0.99 9.95 6.89
CA LEU A 62 -0.57 10.32 5.54
C LEU A 62 -1.07 11.71 5.11
N ASN A 63 -1.94 12.35 5.89
CA ASN A 63 -2.36 13.74 5.68
C ASN A 63 -1.55 14.75 6.51
N ASP A 64 -0.51 14.31 7.23
CA ASP A 64 0.33 15.15 8.10
C ASP A 64 1.81 14.90 7.81
N ALA A 65 2.49 15.90 7.21
CA ALA A 65 3.89 15.80 6.83
C ALA A 65 4.84 15.60 8.03
N ASP A 66 4.54 16.21 9.19
CA ASP A 66 5.35 16.04 10.40
C ASP A 66 5.16 14.65 11.00
N SER A 67 3.93 14.12 10.93
CA SER A 67 3.65 12.73 11.31
C SER A 67 4.45 11.76 10.43
N ILE A 68 4.42 11.93 9.11
CA ILE A 68 5.20 11.11 8.18
C ILE A 68 6.68 11.20 8.52
N LYS A 69 7.22 12.41 8.68
CA LYS A 69 8.64 12.63 8.98
C LYS A 69 9.11 11.96 10.25
N LYS A 70 8.32 12.04 11.33
CA LYS A 70 8.64 11.36 12.59
C LYS A 70 8.59 9.84 12.42
N ALA A 71 7.58 9.33 11.72
CA ALA A 71 7.39 7.90 11.53
C ALA A 71 8.51 7.27 10.69
N THR A 72 8.83 7.86 9.54
CA THR A 72 9.88 7.37 8.64
C THR A 72 11.27 7.54 9.26
N GLY A 73 11.50 8.60 10.04
CA GLY A 73 12.73 8.78 10.82
C GLY A 73 12.92 7.67 11.86
N TYR A 74 11.88 7.34 12.61
CA TYR A 74 11.90 6.21 13.55
C TYR A 74 12.20 4.89 12.84
N VAL A 75 11.53 4.60 11.72
CA VAL A 75 11.74 3.38 10.94
C VAL A 75 13.17 3.33 10.39
N ALA A 76 13.69 4.43 9.86
CA ALA A 76 15.05 4.49 9.35
C ALA A 76 16.13 4.27 10.42
N GLU A 77 15.87 4.71 11.65
CA GLU A 77 16.79 4.51 12.79
C GLU A 77 16.70 3.09 13.37
N LYS A 78 15.48 2.58 13.63
CA LYS A 78 15.27 1.29 14.32
C LYS A 78 15.28 0.09 13.38
N HIS A 79 14.94 0.30 12.12
CA HIS A 79 14.83 -0.71 11.09
C HIS A 79 15.60 -0.29 9.82
N PRO A 80 16.92 -0.05 9.92
CA PRO A 80 17.75 0.39 8.79
C PRO A 80 17.92 -0.68 7.70
N ASP A 81 17.40 -1.88 7.96
CA ASP A 81 17.34 -3.10 7.15
C ASP A 81 15.91 -3.39 6.67
N LEU A 82 15.09 -2.36 6.46
CA LEU A 82 13.74 -2.54 5.91
C LEU A 82 13.78 -3.14 4.50
N ASP A 83 13.12 -4.29 4.30
CA ASP A 83 13.10 -5.00 3.00
C ASP A 83 11.83 -4.72 2.18
N LEU A 84 10.70 -4.48 2.84
CA LEU A 84 9.39 -4.36 2.21
C LEU A 84 8.62 -3.16 2.75
N LEU A 85 8.26 -2.24 1.86
CA LEU A 85 7.30 -1.17 2.14
C LEU A 85 5.99 -1.47 1.43
N VAL A 86 4.90 -1.63 2.18
CA VAL A 86 3.54 -1.73 1.64
C VAL A 86 2.76 -0.45 1.91
N ASN A 87 2.59 0.36 0.86
CA ASN A 87 1.72 1.53 0.86
C ASN A 87 0.26 1.12 0.64
N ASN A 88 -0.38 0.70 1.72
CA ASN A 88 -1.79 0.29 1.74
C ASN A 88 -2.75 1.41 2.18
N ALA A 89 -2.31 2.34 3.03
CA ALA A 89 -3.17 3.40 3.54
C ALA A 89 -3.80 4.24 2.41
N GLY A 90 -5.07 4.59 2.59
CA GLY A 90 -5.78 5.48 1.67
C GLY A 90 -7.21 5.76 2.09
N ILE A 91 -7.81 6.77 1.47
CA ILE A 91 -9.22 7.15 1.64
C ILE A 91 -9.95 7.16 0.30
N ALA A 92 -11.24 6.83 0.30
CA ALA A 92 -12.05 6.78 -0.92
C ALA A 92 -12.99 8.00 -1.11
N GLY A 93 -13.19 8.82 -0.08
CA GLY A 93 -14.23 9.84 -0.11
C GLY A 93 -15.62 9.23 -0.28
N ASP A 94 -16.55 9.97 -0.88
CA ASP A 94 -17.86 9.43 -1.25
C ASP A 94 -17.76 8.65 -2.58
N MET A 95 -17.80 7.32 -2.48
CA MET A 95 -17.72 6.42 -3.64
C MET A 95 -18.99 6.36 -4.48
N GLN A 96 -20.12 6.91 -4.00
CA GLN A 96 -21.40 6.91 -4.69
C GLN A 96 -21.70 8.24 -5.38
N LYS A 97 -20.97 9.30 -5.03
CA LYS A 97 -21.13 10.63 -5.60
C LYS A 97 -20.84 10.63 -7.10
N ALA A 98 -21.74 11.24 -7.87
CA ALA A 98 -21.54 11.44 -9.31
C ALA A 98 -20.32 12.33 -9.57
N THR A 99 -19.55 12.02 -10.63
CA THR A 99 -18.30 12.73 -10.98
C THR A 99 -18.45 14.25 -11.00
N LEU A 100 -19.52 14.76 -11.62
CA LEU A 100 -19.77 16.21 -11.76
C LEU A 100 -20.26 16.87 -10.46
N ALA A 101 -20.70 16.08 -9.48
CA ALA A 101 -21.07 16.55 -8.15
C ALA A 101 -19.89 16.47 -7.16
N THR A 102 -18.84 15.71 -7.48
CA THR A 102 -17.62 15.65 -6.67
C THR A 102 -16.88 16.98 -6.71
N THR A 103 -16.66 17.56 -5.54
CA THR A 103 -16.06 18.89 -5.36
C THR A 103 -14.54 18.83 -5.48
N PRO A 104 -13.87 19.94 -5.86
CA PRO A 104 -12.41 20.03 -5.85
C PRO A 104 -11.78 19.65 -4.51
N ALA A 105 -12.43 19.98 -3.38
CA ALA A 105 -11.96 19.63 -2.05
C ALA A 105 -11.94 18.11 -1.80
N GLU A 106 -12.90 17.36 -2.33
CA GLU A 106 -12.92 15.89 -2.24
C GLU A 106 -11.79 15.26 -3.08
N TYR A 107 -11.53 15.80 -4.27
CA TYR A 107 -10.35 15.41 -5.06
C TYR A 107 -9.07 15.71 -4.29
N GLN A 108 -8.93 16.92 -3.74
CA GLN A 108 -7.74 17.34 -2.97
C GLN A 108 -7.51 16.44 -1.76
N ALA A 109 -8.56 16.07 -1.02
CA ALA A 109 -8.44 15.18 0.13
C ALA A 109 -7.88 13.80 -0.26
N THR A 110 -8.45 13.17 -1.30
CA THR A 110 -7.94 11.88 -1.79
C THR A 110 -6.53 11.99 -2.37
N TRP A 111 -6.20 13.10 -3.04
CA TRP A 111 -4.87 13.38 -3.57
C TRP A 111 -3.83 13.50 -2.46
N ASN A 112 -4.12 14.30 -1.43
CA ASN A 112 -3.21 14.53 -0.31
C ASN A 112 -2.82 13.22 0.37
N VAL A 113 -3.80 12.35 0.67
CA VAL A 113 -3.53 11.09 1.35
C VAL A 113 -2.94 10.04 0.40
N ASN A 114 -3.64 9.74 -0.70
CA ASN A 114 -3.33 8.57 -1.52
C ASN A 114 -2.11 8.78 -2.41
N VAL A 115 -1.77 10.04 -2.74
CA VAL A 115 -0.68 10.40 -3.66
C VAL A 115 0.46 11.08 -2.90
N LEU A 116 0.23 12.26 -2.33
CA LEU A 116 1.31 13.05 -1.72
C LEU A 116 1.83 12.47 -0.41
N GLY A 117 0.96 11.93 0.43
CA GLY A 117 1.34 11.23 1.66
C GLY A 117 2.16 9.99 1.34
N THR A 118 1.68 9.17 0.40
CA THR A 118 2.42 8.00 -0.12
C THR A 118 3.79 8.39 -0.69
N LEU A 119 3.86 9.43 -1.51
CA LEU A 119 5.11 9.95 -2.07
C LEU A 119 6.10 10.34 -0.97
N GLN A 120 5.66 11.07 0.05
CA GLN A 120 6.52 11.49 1.16
C GLN A 120 7.04 10.30 1.96
N VAL A 121 6.23 9.26 2.19
CA VAL A 121 6.69 8.01 2.81
C VAL A 121 7.78 7.36 1.97
N ILE A 122 7.55 7.21 0.67
CA ILE A 122 8.52 6.63 -0.27
C ILE A 122 9.82 7.43 -0.23
N GLN A 123 9.77 8.74 -0.47
CA GLN A 123 10.95 9.62 -0.52
C GLN A 123 11.83 9.48 0.73
N GLN A 124 11.22 9.37 1.90
CA GLN A 124 11.96 9.31 3.16
C GLN A 124 12.51 7.91 3.48
N LEU A 125 11.91 6.85 2.94
CA LEU A 125 12.37 5.46 3.17
C LEU A 125 13.23 4.90 2.03
N VAL A 126 13.22 5.51 0.84
CA VAL A 126 14.09 5.11 -0.28
C VAL A 126 15.57 4.99 0.12
N PRO A 127 16.17 5.91 0.89
CA PRO A 127 17.58 5.77 1.31
C PRO A 127 17.86 4.52 2.15
N VAL A 128 16.86 4.01 2.88
CA VAL A 128 16.94 2.76 3.65
C VAL A 128 16.78 1.57 2.72
N LEU A 129 15.71 1.59 1.91
CA LEU A 129 15.35 0.50 1.00
C LEU A 129 16.43 0.24 -0.07
N LYS A 130 17.13 1.27 -0.55
CA LYS A 130 18.22 1.14 -1.54
C LYS A 130 19.46 0.42 -1.00
N LYS A 131 19.59 0.17 0.30
CA LYS A 131 20.75 -0.52 0.89
C LYS A 131 20.74 -2.03 0.63
N HIS A 132 19.58 -2.59 0.32
CA HIS A 132 19.34 -4.03 0.16
C HIS A 132 18.44 -4.30 -1.04
N GLN A 133 18.23 -5.58 -1.37
CA GLN A 133 17.24 -5.98 -2.38
C GLN A 133 15.83 -5.85 -1.80
N SER A 134 15.20 -4.71 -2.04
CA SER A 134 13.95 -4.31 -1.38
C SER A 134 12.79 -4.11 -2.35
N GLN A 135 11.58 -4.09 -1.83
CA GLN A 135 10.35 -3.91 -2.62
C GLN A 135 9.49 -2.77 -2.06
N ILE A 136 8.93 -1.95 -2.94
CA ILE A 136 7.89 -0.96 -2.63
C ILE A 136 6.60 -1.36 -3.33
N VAL A 137 5.65 -1.86 -2.55
CA VAL A 137 4.35 -2.35 -3.02
C VAL A 137 3.29 -1.31 -2.73
N ASN A 138 2.56 -0.88 -3.75
CA ASN A 138 1.55 0.16 -3.63
C ASN A 138 0.18 -0.42 -3.94
N LEU A 139 -0.77 -0.29 -3.02
CA LEU A 139 -2.16 -0.68 -3.29
C LEU A 139 -2.77 0.37 -4.19
N SER A 140 -2.88 0.06 -5.48
CA SER A 140 -3.30 1.01 -6.50
C SER A 140 -4.66 0.61 -7.12
N GLY A 141 -4.97 1.15 -8.30
CA GLY A 141 -6.26 0.97 -8.96
C GLY A 141 -6.12 0.77 -10.46
N PRO A 142 -7.22 0.44 -11.15
CA PRO A 142 -7.20 0.26 -12.59
C PRO A 142 -7.06 1.61 -13.31
N ASN A 143 -6.43 1.60 -14.49
CA ASN A 143 -6.37 2.75 -15.39
C ASN A 143 -7.63 2.90 -16.27
N PHE A 144 -8.70 2.17 -15.97
CA PHE A 144 -9.97 2.19 -16.70
C PHE A 144 -11.14 2.47 -15.77
N ALA A 145 -12.24 2.96 -16.34
CA ALA A 145 -13.51 3.13 -15.66
C ALA A 145 -14.54 2.13 -16.19
N THR A 146 -15.54 1.78 -15.37
CA THR A 146 -16.68 0.98 -15.82
C THR A 146 -17.98 1.62 -15.33
N PRO A 147 -19.13 1.36 -15.98
CA PRO A 147 -20.43 1.80 -15.47
C PRO A 147 -20.75 1.31 -14.05
N PHE A 148 -20.11 0.23 -13.61
CA PHE A 148 -20.36 -0.42 -12.31
C PHE A 148 -19.38 0.01 -11.21
N TYR A 149 -18.28 0.69 -11.57
CA TYR A 149 -17.24 1.16 -10.65
C TYR A 149 -16.61 2.46 -11.15
N ASN A 150 -17.04 3.58 -10.56
CA ASN A 150 -16.56 4.92 -10.92
C ASN A 150 -16.49 5.90 -9.72
N PRO A 151 -15.84 5.56 -8.59
CA PRO A 151 -15.63 6.53 -7.49
C PRO A 151 -14.61 7.58 -7.94
N ALA A 152 -15.06 8.75 -8.40
CA ALA A 152 -14.24 9.64 -9.22
C ALA A 152 -12.96 10.15 -8.52
N ALA A 153 -13.09 10.77 -7.34
CA ALA A 153 -11.94 11.28 -6.58
C ALA A 153 -10.94 10.17 -6.24
N TYR A 154 -11.43 9.06 -5.69
CA TYR A 154 -10.60 7.90 -5.38
C TYR A 154 -9.87 7.35 -6.61
N ARG A 155 -10.59 7.09 -7.70
CA ARG A 155 -10.02 6.53 -8.93
C ARG A 155 -8.95 7.45 -9.51
N VAL A 156 -9.23 8.75 -9.62
CA VAL A 156 -8.26 9.73 -10.12
C VAL A 156 -6.99 9.72 -9.26
N SER A 157 -7.12 9.68 -7.93
CA SER A 157 -5.94 9.59 -7.04
C SER A 157 -5.14 8.29 -7.24
N LYS A 158 -5.80 7.15 -7.48
CA LYS A 158 -5.12 5.86 -7.71
C LYS A 158 -4.47 5.76 -9.09
N ILE A 159 -5.04 6.41 -10.12
CA ILE A 159 -4.38 6.56 -11.42
C ILE A 159 -3.14 7.46 -11.30
N ALA A 160 -3.22 8.56 -10.55
CA ALA A 160 -2.06 9.42 -10.30
C ALA A 160 -0.94 8.65 -9.56
N LEU A 161 -1.30 7.80 -8.59
CA LEU A 161 -0.36 6.90 -7.93
C LEU A 161 0.30 5.92 -8.91
N ASN A 162 -0.43 5.39 -9.91
CA ASN A 162 0.17 4.55 -10.96
C ASN A 162 1.24 5.30 -11.75
N GLY A 163 0.96 6.56 -12.12
CA GLY A 163 1.95 7.41 -12.80
C GLY A 163 3.20 7.64 -11.93
N LEU A 164 3.01 7.89 -10.64
CA LEU A 164 4.12 8.08 -9.71
C LEU A 164 5.00 6.82 -9.59
N ILE A 165 4.38 5.64 -9.47
CA ILE A 165 5.08 4.34 -9.44
C ILE A 165 5.98 4.20 -10.67
N GLN A 166 5.43 4.45 -11.86
CA GLN A 166 6.15 4.30 -13.12
C GLN A 166 7.30 5.31 -13.26
N SER A 167 7.11 6.56 -12.81
CA SER A 167 8.18 7.55 -12.79
C SER A 167 9.33 7.14 -11.88
N ILE A 168 9.04 6.71 -10.65
CA ILE A 168 10.07 6.28 -9.70
C ILE A 168 10.77 4.99 -10.18
N ALA A 169 10.04 4.08 -10.83
CA ALA A 169 10.62 2.87 -11.41
C ALA A 169 11.67 3.18 -12.48
N ILE A 170 11.45 4.21 -13.31
CA ILE A 170 12.43 4.70 -14.29
C ILE A 170 13.67 5.26 -13.57
N ASP A 171 13.49 6.03 -12.51
CA ASP A 171 14.61 6.55 -11.71
C ASP A 171 15.44 5.41 -11.12
N PHE A 172 14.79 4.41 -10.51
CA PHE A 172 15.46 3.22 -9.97
C PHE A 172 16.20 2.42 -11.04
N TYR A 173 15.61 2.26 -12.23
CA TYR A 173 16.26 1.61 -13.35
C TYR A 173 17.53 2.36 -13.80
N ASN A 174 17.42 3.69 -13.98
CA ASN A 174 18.55 4.53 -14.40
C ASN A 174 19.69 4.52 -13.40
N GLU A 175 19.36 4.52 -12.11
CA GLU A 175 20.33 4.43 -11.02
C GLU A 175 20.88 3.01 -10.79
N LYS A 176 20.30 1.99 -11.44
CA LYS A 176 20.54 0.57 -11.15
C LYS A 176 20.34 0.26 -9.66
N ALA A 177 19.33 0.89 -9.06
CA ALA A 177 19.03 0.73 -7.65
C ALA A 177 18.52 -0.70 -7.38
N PRO A 178 18.91 -1.34 -6.28
CA PRO A 178 18.47 -2.71 -5.94
C PRO A 178 17.05 -2.71 -5.33
N VAL A 179 16.16 -1.88 -5.83
CA VAL A 179 14.79 -1.74 -5.32
C VAL A 179 13.82 -1.69 -6.48
N GLU A 180 12.75 -2.46 -6.38
CA GLU A 180 11.63 -2.39 -7.30
C GLU A 180 10.46 -1.63 -6.67
N ILE A 181 9.71 -0.90 -7.49
CA ILE A 181 8.45 -0.27 -7.08
C ILE A 181 7.34 -0.66 -8.04
N TYR A 182 6.22 -1.11 -7.50
CA TYR A 182 5.09 -1.55 -8.32
C TYR A 182 3.74 -1.35 -7.62
N GLY A 183 2.68 -1.42 -8.42
CA GLY A 183 1.31 -1.33 -7.97
C GLY A 183 0.63 -2.69 -8.01
N ILE A 184 -0.21 -2.98 -7.02
CA ILE A 184 -1.15 -4.10 -7.06
C ILE A 184 -2.58 -3.54 -7.04
N PHE A 185 -3.38 -3.94 -8.03
CA PHE A 185 -4.82 -3.72 -8.05
C PHE A 185 -5.57 -5.00 -7.65
N PRO A 186 -6.03 -5.10 -6.39
CA PRO A 186 -6.70 -6.29 -5.89
C PRO A 186 -8.15 -6.43 -6.39
N GLY A 187 -8.66 -5.57 -7.27
CA GLY A 187 -10.08 -5.59 -7.62
C GLY A 187 -11.00 -5.12 -6.49
N GLY A 188 -12.28 -5.47 -6.57
CA GLY A 188 -13.25 -5.18 -5.52
C GLY A 188 -13.03 -6.07 -4.30
N VAL A 189 -12.76 -5.45 -3.14
CA VAL A 189 -12.60 -6.16 -1.86
C VAL A 189 -13.57 -5.56 -0.86
N THR A 190 -14.36 -6.40 -0.19
CA THR A 190 -15.31 -5.97 0.84
C THR A 190 -14.54 -5.50 2.07
N THR A 191 -14.48 -4.18 2.26
CA THR A 191 -13.77 -3.53 3.37
C THR A 191 -14.53 -2.30 3.83
N ASP A 192 -14.10 -1.72 4.95
CA ASP A 192 -14.67 -0.48 5.47
C ASP A 192 -14.52 0.70 4.50
N ILE A 193 -13.51 0.71 3.62
CA ILE A 193 -13.26 1.82 2.68
C ILE A 193 -14.42 2.03 1.69
N ASN A 194 -15.19 0.96 1.44
CA ASN A 194 -16.35 0.97 0.53
C ASN A 194 -17.66 0.65 1.26
N ASN A 195 -17.71 0.89 2.57
CA ASN A 195 -18.86 0.58 3.43
C ASN A 195 -19.28 -0.90 3.39
N ASN A 196 -18.30 -1.81 3.35
CA ASN A 196 -18.50 -3.26 3.30
C ASN A 196 -19.42 -3.69 2.15
N ARG A 197 -19.25 -3.09 0.96
CA ARG A 197 -20.02 -3.45 -0.23
C ARG A 197 -19.81 -4.92 -0.57
N THR A 198 -20.91 -5.63 -0.83
CA THR A 198 -20.92 -7.02 -1.32
C THR A 198 -21.39 -7.07 -2.78
N GLY A 199 -21.12 -8.19 -3.45
CA GLY A 199 -21.57 -8.42 -4.83
C GLY A 199 -20.78 -9.52 -5.53
N LYS A 200 -21.24 -9.92 -6.72
CA LYS A 200 -20.67 -11.02 -7.50
C LYS A 200 -19.16 -10.92 -7.77
N PHE A 201 -18.64 -9.69 -7.83
CA PHE A 201 -17.23 -9.41 -8.14
C PHE A 201 -16.43 -8.93 -6.92
N MET A 202 -17.02 -8.98 -5.72
CA MET A 202 -16.36 -8.59 -4.47
C MET A 202 -15.71 -9.80 -3.84
N LYS A 203 -14.48 -9.62 -3.37
CA LYS A 203 -13.71 -10.60 -2.63
C LYS A 203 -13.71 -10.30 -1.14
N THR A 204 -13.50 -11.32 -0.34
CA THR A 204 -13.13 -11.21 1.07
C THR A 204 -11.73 -10.62 1.21
N VAL A 205 -11.42 -10.12 2.41
CA VAL A 205 -10.06 -9.64 2.71
C VAL A 205 -9.04 -10.78 2.62
N GLN A 206 -9.42 -12.01 3.00
CA GLN A 206 -8.58 -13.20 2.95
C GLN A 206 -8.17 -13.55 1.52
N GLU A 207 -9.13 -13.61 0.59
CA GLU A 207 -8.85 -13.86 -0.83
C GLU A 207 -7.93 -12.78 -1.43
N ALA A 208 -8.15 -11.51 -1.06
CA ALA A 208 -7.27 -10.43 -1.49
C ALA A 208 -5.87 -10.57 -0.90
N GLY A 209 -5.76 -10.93 0.39
CA GLY A 209 -4.49 -11.20 1.05
C GLY A 209 -3.70 -12.33 0.39
N GLU A 210 -4.36 -13.41 -0.02
CA GLU A 210 -3.74 -14.51 -0.78
C GLU A 210 -3.18 -14.05 -2.11
N GLN A 211 -3.95 -13.28 -2.87
CA GLN A 211 -3.53 -12.75 -4.15
C GLN A 211 -2.33 -11.80 -4.02
N LEU A 212 -2.36 -10.93 -3.03
CA LEU A 212 -1.24 -10.03 -2.75
C LEU A 212 0.02 -10.82 -2.37
N MET A 213 -0.08 -11.80 -1.48
CA MET A 213 1.06 -12.65 -1.10
C MET A 213 1.60 -13.44 -2.29
N ALA A 214 0.73 -13.92 -3.18
CA ALA A 214 1.16 -14.60 -4.39
C ALA A 214 1.99 -13.68 -5.29
N ILE A 215 1.60 -12.42 -5.47
CA ILE A 215 2.34 -11.44 -6.29
C ILE A 215 3.64 -11.02 -5.60
N ILE A 216 3.59 -10.66 -4.31
CA ILE A 216 4.77 -10.15 -3.57
C ILE A 216 5.93 -11.16 -3.55
N PHE A 217 5.61 -12.46 -3.58
CA PHE A 217 6.58 -13.54 -3.46
C PHE A 217 6.67 -14.44 -4.71
N ASP A 218 6.27 -13.97 -5.90
CA ASP A 218 6.37 -14.77 -7.13
C ASP A 218 7.80 -14.84 -7.72
N GLY A 219 8.72 -14.03 -7.20
CA GLY A 219 10.12 -14.00 -7.61
C GLY A 219 10.38 -13.29 -8.94
N LYS A 220 9.40 -12.57 -9.49
CA LYS A 220 9.56 -11.74 -10.68
C LYS A 220 10.00 -10.33 -10.30
N ASP A 221 10.68 -9.66 -11.23
CA ASP A 221 10.92 -8.22 -11.16
C ASP A 221 9.69 -7.51 -11.74
N HIS A 222 9.02 -6.76 -10.88
CA HIS A 222 7.82 -6.00 -11.18
C HIS A 222 8.10 -4.50 -11.30
N ASN A 223 9.35 -4.04 -11.36
CA ASN A 223 9.65 -2.62 -11.34
C ASN A 223 8.88 -1.83 -12.42
N GLY A 224 7.95 -0.97 -11.99
CA GLY A 224 7.09 -0.16 -12.84
C GLY A 224 5.77 -0.82 -13.27
N ASP A 225 5.51 -2.06 -12.87
CA ASP A 225 4.28 -2.77 -13.19
C ASP A 225 3.10 -2.32 -12.32
N ILE A 226 1.91 -2.37 -12.91
CA ILE A 226 0.62 -2.37 -12.23
C ILE A 226 0.01 -3.75 -12.44
N VAL A 227 0.06 -4.58 -11.40
CA VAL A 227 -0.34 -5.99 -11.43
C VAL A 227 -1.78 -6.14 -10.98
N GLY A 228 -2.61 -6.82 -11.77
CA GLY A 228 -3.97 -7.18 -11.41
C GLY A 228 -4.04 -8.37 -10.46
N ALA A 229 -5.18 -8.53 -9.80
CA ALA A 229 -5.46 -9.66 -8.91
C ALA A 229 -5.33 -11.05 -9.57
N ASP A 230 -5.41 -11.13 -10.90
CA ASP A 230 -5.19 -12.35 -11.70
C ASP A 230 -3.73 -12.50 -12.17
N GLN A 231 -2.80 -11.76 -11.55
CA GLN A 231 -1.38 -11.66 -11.89
C GLN A 231 -1.08 -11.12 -13.28
N LYS A 232 -2.10 -10.62 -14.00
CA LYS A 232 -1.87 -9.98 -15.30
C LYS A 232 -1.38 -8.56 -15.10
N ILE A 233 -0.44 -8.17 -15.94
CA ILE A 233 0.06 -6.79 -16.00
C ILE A 233 -1.00 -5.92 -16.68
N ILE A 234 -1.55 -4.97 -15.92
CA ILE A 234 -2.54 -3.98 -16.38
C ILE A 234 -1.84 -2.85 -17.15
N SER A 235 -0.67 -2.44 -16.67
CA SER A 235 0.18 -1.42 -17.26
C SER A 235 1.61 -1.62 -16.77
N ALA A 236 2.60 -1.28 -17.58
CA ALA A 236 4.02 -1.45 -17.25
C ALA A 236 4.86 -0.34 -17.88
N VAL A 237 6.02 -0.08 -17.28
CA VAL A 237 7.09 0.70 -17.92
C VAL A 237 7.75 -0.15 -19.01
N LYS A 238 7.98 0.44 -20.18
CA LYS A 238 8.82 -0.17 -21.22
C LYS A 238 10.22 0.40 -21.12
N PHE A 239 11.16 -0.39 -20.60
CA PHE A 239 12.57 0.00 -20.47
C PHE A 239 13.35 -0.08 -21.80
N THR A 240 12.73 -0.66 -22.84
CA THR A 240 13.28 -0.73 -24.19
C THR A 240 12.24 -0.18 -25.19
N MET A 241 12.70 0.62 -26.15
CA MET A 241 11.87 1.11 -27.27
C MET A 241 11.62 0.01 -28.31
#